data_AF-A0A925U273-F1
#
_entry.id   AF-A0A925U273-F1
#
_cell.length_a   1.000
_cell.length_b   1.000
_cell.length_c   1.000
_cell.angle_alpha   90.00
_cell.angle_beta   90.00
_cell.angle_gamma   90.00
#
_symmetry.space_group_name_H-M   'P 1'
#
loop_
_entity.id
_entity.type
_entity.pdbx_description
1 polymer ?
#
loop_
_entity_poly.entity_id
_entity_poly.type
_entity_poly.pdbx_seq_one_letter_code
_entity_poly.pdbx_strand_id
1 'polypeptide(L)' 'WAAPGAAALIFFAYALTRSDTEFAGRAYAAYGGVYIAASLLWLWAAEGKTPDGWDIAGASLCLCGAAIILLAPRTN' A
#
# COMPACT_ATOMS: atom_id res chain seq x y z
N TRP A 1 -9.91 -11.53 20.61
CA TRP A 1 -9.52 -11.31 19.21
C TRP A 1 -9.83 -9.90 18.69
N ALA A 2 -11.03 -9.35 18.92
CA ALA A 2 -11.36 -7.97 18.48
C ALA A 2 -10.60 -6.86 19.21
N ALA A 3 -10.31 -7.02 20.51
CA ALA A 3 -9.61 -6.00 21.32
C ALA A 3 -8.22 -5.59 20.81
N PRO A 4 -7.28 -6.53 20.50
CA PRO A 4 -5.99 -6.15 19.92
C PRO A 4 -6.13 -5.55 18.51
N GLY A 5 -7.11 -6.00 17.72
CA GLY A 5 -7.41 -5.42 16.40
C GLY A 5 -7.89 -3.98 16.49
N ALA A 6 -8.78 -3.67 17.44
CA ALA A 6 -9.25 -2.31 17.70
C ALA A 6 -8.12 -1.38 18.17
N ALA A 7 -7.23 -1.87 19.04
CA ALA A 7 -6.06 -1.11 19.48
C ALA A 7 -5.11 -0.78 18.32
N ALA A 8 -4.87 -1.74 17.41
CA ALA A 8 -4.06 -1.51 16.22
C ALA A 8 -4.70 -0.48 15.26
N LEU A 9 -6.02 -0.52 15.08
CA LEU A 9 -6.78 0.43 14.27
C LEU A 9 -6.70 1.87 14.84
N ILE A 10 -6.87 2.02 16.16
CA ILE A 10 -6.78 3.32 16.83
C ILE A 10 -5.36 3.89 16.70
N PHE A 11 -4.33 3.06 16.86
CA PHE A 11 -2.95 3.48 16.71
C PHE A 11 -2.62 3.90 15.27
N PHE A 12 -3.12 3.16 14.28
CA PHE A 12 -2.97 3.48 12.87
C PHE A 12 -3.65 4.82 12.52
N ALA A 13 -4.89 5.03 12.97
CA ALA A 13 -5.61 6.28 12.77
C ALA A 13 -4.88 7.47 13.41
N TYR A 14 -4.33 7.29 14.62
CA TYR A 14 -3.54 8.32 15.31
C TYR A 14 -2.23 8.66 14.57
N ALA A 15 -1.57 7.67 13.97
CA ALA A 15 -0.37 7.88 13.16
C ALA A 15 -0.65 8.64 11.85
N LEU A 16 -1.82 8.39 11.23
CA LEU A 16 -2.30 9.15 10.06
C LEU A 16 -2.43 10.64 10.36
N THR A 17 -2.95 11.00 11.53
CA THR A 17 -3.13 12.41 11.94
C THR A 17 -1.81 13.18 12.10
N ARG A 18 -0.69 12.47 12.28
CA ARG A 18 0.65 13.06 12.42
C ARG A 18 1.41 13.13 11.09
N SER A 19 0.83 12.65 9.99
CA SER A 19 1.47 12.60 8.67
C SER A 19 1.23 13.91 7.91
N ASP A 20 2.31 14.60 7.58
CA ASP A 20 2.32 15.96 7.02
C ASP A 20 1.67 16.03 5.61
N THR A 21 0.64 16.86 5.49
CA THR A 21 -0.39 16.83 4.43
C THR A 21 0.14 17.14 3.03
N GLU A 22 1.29 17.81 2.91
CA GLU A 22 1.88 18.25 1.64
C GLU A 22 2.61 17.12 0.88
N PHE A 23 3.06 16.09 1.60
CA PHE A 23 3.59 14.83 1.05
C PHE A 23 2.64 13.64 1.24
N ALA A 24 1.57 13.83 2.03
CA ALA A 24 0.64 12.77 2.42
C ALA A 24 0.02 12.05 1.21
N GLY A 25 -0.38 12.77 0.15
CA GLY A 25 -0.93 12.16 -1.07
C GLY A 25 0.05 11.18 -1.75
N ARG A 26 1.34 11.50 -1.75
CA ARG A 26 2.40 10.64 -2.29
C ARG A 26 2.73 9.48 -1.36
N ALA A 27 2.73 9.73 -0.04
CA ALA A 27 2.93 8.70 0.96
C ALA A 27 1.80 7.66 0.94
N TYR A 28 0.54 8.08 0.84
CA TYR A 28 -0.60 7.15 0.72
C TYR A 28 -0.55 6.31 -0.55
N ALA A 29 -0.16 6.89 -1.69
CA ALA A 29 0.02 6.15 -2.94
C ALA A 29 1.15 5.11 -2.83
N ALA A 30 2.27 5.48 -2.21
CA ALA A 30 3.38 4.56 -1.96
C ALA A 30 2.98 3.42 -1.01
N TYR A 31 2.31 3.73 0.10
CA TYR A 31 1.80 2.74 1.05
C TYR A 31 0.82 1.77 0.39
N GLY A 32 -0.09 2.26 -0.45
CA GLY A 32 -1.02 1.41 -1.19
C GLY A 32 -0.29 0.44 -2.13
N GLY A 33 0.71 0.91 -2.88
CA GLY A 33 1.53 0.07 -3.75
C GLY A 33 2.33 -0.98 -2.98
N VAL A 34 3.00 -0.59 -1.88
CA VAL A 34 3.76 -1.50 -1.03
C VAL A 34 2.86 -2.55 -0.37
N TYR A 35 1.66 -2.16 0.06
CA TYR A 35 0.68 -3.08 0.63
C TYR A 35 0.27 -4.16 -0.37
N ILE A 36 -0.05 -3.78 -1.61
CA ILE A 36 -0.45 -4.73 -2.66
C ILE A 36 0.70 -5.70 -2.97
N ALA A 37 1.94 -5.20 -3.08
CA ALA A 37 3.11 -6.05 -3.29
C ALA A 37 3.33 -7.02 -2.11
N ALA A 38 3.22 -6.53 -0.87
CA ALA A 38 3.36 -7.34 0.33
C ALA A 38 2.25 -8.40 0.46
N SER A 39 1.00 -8.06 0.10
CA SER A 39 -0.12 -9.02 0.08
C SER A 39 0.08 -10.14 -0.92
N LEU A 40 0.54 -9.84 -2.15
CA LEU A 40 0.87 -10.89 -3.13
C LEU A 40 2.04 -11.76 -2.66
N LEU A 41 3.08 -11.14 -2.11
CA LEU A 41 4.26 -11.86 -1.62
C LEU A 41 3.89 -12.77 -0.44
N TRP A 42 2.99 -12.32 0.44
CA TRP A 42 2.43 -13.13 1.52
C TRP A 42 1.55 -14.28 0.99
N LEU A 43 0.69 -14.02 0.01
CA LEU A 43 -0.13 -15.06 -0.63
C LEU A 43 0.75 -16.17 -1.23
N TRP A 44 1.89 -15.78 -1.81
CA TRP A 44 2.86 -16.72 -2.36
C TRP A 44 3.64 -17.46 -1.25
N ALA A 45 4.15 -16.75 -0.25
CA ALA A 45 5.05 -17.30 0.77
C ALA A 45 4.32 -18.07 1.89
N ALA A 46 3.17 -17.60 2.34
CA ALA A 46 2.44 -18.16 3.48
C ALA A 46 1.33 -19.13 3.06
N GLU A 47 0.65 -18.87 1.94
CA GLU A 47 -0.44 -19.72 1.44
C GLU A 47 0.02 -20.69 0.33
N GLY A 48 1.24 -20.55 -0.20
CA GLY A 48 1.78 -21.42 -1.25
C GLY A 48 1.01 -21.32 -2.58
N LYS A 49 0.13 -20.33 -2.71
CA LYS A 49 -0.67 -20.10 -3.90
C LYS A 49 0.18 -19.29 -4.88
N THR A 50 0.56 -19.90 -6.00
CA THR A 50 1.27 -19.18 -7.05
C THR A 50 0.38 -18.06 -7.57
N PRO A 51 0.82 -16.78 -7.48
CA PRO A 51 0.03 -15.66 -7.98
C PRO A 51 -0.25 -15.87 -9.47
N ASP A 52 -1.51 -15.69 -9.87
CA ASP A 52 -1.92 -15.87 -11.25
C ASP A 52 -1.33 -14.75 -12.12
N GLY A 53 -1.23 -14.97 -13.43
CA GLY A 53 -0.77 -13.94 -14.38
C GLY A 53 -1.60 -12.65 -14.28
N TRP A 54 -2.88 -12.78 -13.91
CA TRP A 54 -3.77 -11.67 -13.62
C TRP A 54 -3.45 -10.93 -12.30
N ASP A 55 -2.99 -11.63 -11.27
CA ASP A 55 -2.57 -11.02 -10.00
C ASP A 55 -1.31 -10.18 -10.21
N ILE A 56 -0.37 -10.69 -11.01
CA ILE A 56 0.86 -9.97 -11.37
C ILE A 56 0.53 -8.74 -12.21
N ALA A 57 -0.38 -8.86 -13.18
CA ALA A 57 -0.85 -7.73 -13.98
C ALA A 57 -1.50 -6.65 -13.10
N GLY A 58 -2.40 -7.04 -12.17
CA GLY A 58 -3.04 -6.12 -11.23
C GLY A 58 -2.05 -5.43 -10.28
N ALA A 59 -1.09 -6.18 -9.75
CA ALA A 59 -0.02 -5.64 -8.91
C ALA A 59 0.86 -4.65 -9.68
N SER A 60 1.24 -4.99 -10.92
CA SER A 60 2.04 -4.09 -11.77
C SER A 60 1.29 -2.80 -12.09
N LEU A 61 -0.02 -2.86 -12.35
CA LEU A 61 -0.84 -1.67 -12.62
C LEU A 61 -0.93 -0.76 -11.38
N CYS A 62 -1.12 -1.34 -10.20
CA CYS A 62 -1.16 -0.58 -8.95
C CYS A 62 0.19 0.05 -8.61
N LEU A 63 1.29 -0.68 -8.80
CA LEU A 63 2.65 -0.17 -8.63
C LEU A 63 2.97 0.95 -9.64
N CYS A 64 2.54 0.81 -10.89
CA CYS A 64 2.65 1.86 -11.89
C CYS A 64 1.84 3.10 -11.50
N GLY A 65 0.60 2.95 -11.02
CA GLY A 65 -0.20 4.06 -10.51
C GLY A 65 0.46 4.79 -9.33
N ALA A 66 1.02 4.04 -8.38
CA ALA A 66 1.79 4.58 -7.27
C ALA A 66 3.07 5.30 -7.75
N ALA A 67 3.78 4.73 -8.72
CA ALA A 67 4.96 5.33 -9.33
C ALA A 67 4.63 6.63 -10.06
N ILE A 68 3.52 6.68 -10.81
CA ILE A 68 3.05 7.91 -11.48
C ILE A 68 2.78 9.00 -10.43
N ILE A 69 2.07 8.69 -9.34
CA ILE A 69 1.79 9.69 -8.29
C ILE A 69 3.07 10.13 -7.58
N LEU A 70 4.03 9.23 -7.37
CA LEU A 70 5.32 9.54 -6.75
C LEU A 70 6.25 10.37 -7.65
N LEU A 71 6.35 10.02 -8.93
CA LEU A 71 7.30 10.57 -9.91
C LEU A 71 6.71 11.67 -10.79
N ALA A 72 5.40 11.93 -10.73
CA ALA A 72 4.75 13.00 -11.49
C ALA A 72 5.52 14.32 -11.30
N PRO A 73 6.17 14.84 -12.36
CA PRO A 73 6.92 16.06 -12.29
C PRO A 73 5.92 17.21 -12.25
N ARG A 74 6.03 18.00 -11.19
CA ARG A 74 5.35 19.29 -11.06
C ARG A 74 6.16 20.28 -11.87
N THR A 75 5.67 20.58 -13.06
CA THR A 75 6.13 21.71 -13.87
C THR A 75 6.15 22.95 -12.98
N ASN A 76 7.34 23.58 -12.88
CA ASN A 76 7.51 24.95 -12.35
C ASN A 76 6.70 25.93 -13.20
#